data_AF-A0A6A3AJ31-F1
#
_entry.id   AF-A0A6A3AJ31-F1
#
_cell.length_a   1.000
_cell.length_b   1.000
_cell.length_c   1.000
_cell.angle_alpha   90.00
_cell.angle_beta   90.00
_cell.angle_gamma   90.00
#
_symmetry.space_group_name_H-M   'P 1'
#
loop_
_entity.id
_entity.type
_entity.pdbx_description
1 polymer ?
#
loop_
_entity_poly.entity_id
_entity_poly.type
_entity_poly.pdbx_seq_one_letter_code
_entity_poly.pdbx_strand_id
1 'polypeptide(L)'
;MHFDQPEALENKYGGFLNHSIVNDFKDYAEICPPGRCSDRNFCPMVYGTADARYPESMRRLVKERLPVFTTQEQQLVKGSFDFIGGSAFIYVYPQGLYKVLKFMQENYCQNLTVYITENGYTERSNDSIPISEALKDELEWNLYRNIWINSKLKSTMT
;
A
#
# COMPACT_ATOMS: atom_id res chain seq x y z
N MET A 1 7.92 -2.60 4.82
CA MET A 1 7.93 -2.56 6.30
C MET A 1 6.54 -2.90 6.74
N HIS A 2 6.35 -4.08 7.30
CA HIS A 2 5.03 -4.58 7.73
C HIS A 2 4.77 -4.21 9.20
N PHE A 3 4.98 -2.92 9.52
CA PHE A 3 4.76 -2.32 10.85
C PHE A 3 5.55 -2.95 12.02
N ASP A 4 6.64 -3.65 11.71
CA ASP A 4 7.53 -4.37 12.62
C ASP A 4 8.85 -3.58 12.87
N GLN A 5 8.72 -2.32 13.29
CA GLN A 5 9.88 -1.47 13.55
C GLN A 5 10.77 -2.03 14.68
N PRO A 6 12.12 -2.03 14.53
CA PRO A 6 13.02 -2.43 15.61
C PRO A 6 12.86 -1.57 16.86
N GLU A 7 12.61 -2.22 18.01
CA GLU A 7 12.46 -1.57 19.31
C GLU A 7 13.72 -0.76 19.71
N ALA A 8 14.90 -1.24 19.33
CA ALA A 8 16.16 -0.53 19.59
C ALA A 8 16.21 0.87 18.96
N LEU A 9 15.63 1.05 17.76
CA LEU A 9 15.58 2.35 17.09
C LEU A 9 14.51 3.26 17.71
N GLU A 10 13.40 2.67 18.16
CA GLU A 10 12.38 3.39 18.92
C GLU A 10 12.97 3.96 20.22
N ASN A 11 13.66 3.13 21.01
CA ASN A 11 14.27 3.56 22.26
C ASN A 11 15.44 4.53 22.07
N LYS A 12 16.17 4.45 20.95
CA LYS A 12 17.34 5.29 20.69
C LYS A 12 16.96 6.71 20.30
N TYR A 13 15.96 6.88 19.44
CA TYR A 13 15.60 8.20 18.90
C TYR A 13 14.12 8.38 18.51
N GLY A 14 13.24 7.43 18.82
CA GLY A 14 11.81 7.49 18.49
C GLY A 14 11.46 6.98 17.09
N GLY A 15 12.31 6.13 16.48
CA GLY A 15 11.96 5.43 15.25
C GLY A 15 11.64 6.37 14.07
N PHE A 16 10.52 6.13 13.40
CA PHE A 16 10.04 6.95 12.28
C PHE A 16 9.72 8.41 12.63
N LEU A 17 9.73 8.81 13.90
CA LEU A 17 9.59 10.21 14.31
C LEU A 17 10.88 11.03 14.13
N ASN A 18 12.02 10.39 13.86
CA ASN A 18 13.31 11.04 13.72
C ASN A 18 13.89 10.86 12.33
N HIS A 19 14.47 11.91 11.75
CA HIS A 19 15.07 11.87 10.41
C HIS A 19 16.24 10.89 10.28
N SER A 20 16.89 10.50 11.39
CA SER A 20 17.97 9.49 11.40
C SER A 20 17.52 8.12 10.87
N ILE A 21 16.21 7.82 10.97
CA ILE A 21 15.60 6.58 10.46
C ILE A 21 15.83 6.37 8.96
N VAL A 22 15.99 7.46 8.20
CA VAL A 22 16.18 7.39 6.74
C VAL A 22 17.47 6.65 6.40
N ASN A 23 18.54 6.88 7.15
CA ASN A 23 19.82 6.22 6.94
C ASN A 23 19.78 4.75 7.39
N ASP A 24 19.25 4.49 8.59
CA ASP A 24 19.14 3.12 9.11
C ASP A 24 18.24 2.25 8.21
N PHE A 25 17.15 2.82 7.68
CA PHE A 25 16.26 2.12 6.75
C PHE A 25 16.92 1.90 5.38
N LYS A 26 17.71 2.87 4.90
CA LYS A 26 18.50 2.71 3.67
C LYS A 26 19.49 1.56 3.81
N ASP A 27 20.27 1.53 4.88
CA ASP A 27 21.26 0.48 5.14
C ASP A 27 20.59 -0.90 5.24
N TYR A 28 19.43 -0.98 5.91
CA TYR A 28 18.61 -2.20 5.94
C TYR A 28 18.16 -2.65 4.54
N ALA A 29 17.66 -1.71 3.72
CA ALA A 29 17.20 -1.99 2.37
C ALA A 29 18.32 -2.42 1.42
N GLU A 30 19.55 -1.92 1.63
CA GLU A 30 20.74 -2.33 0.89
C GLU A 30 21.23 -3.73 1.28
N ILE A 31 21.18 -4.06 2.58
CA ILE A 31 21.56 -5.39 3.08
C ILE A 31 20.60 -6.47 2.58
N CYS A 32 19.32 -6.16 2.37
CA CYS A 32 18.37 -7.14 1.88
C CYS A 32 18.26 -7.17 0.34
N PRO A 33 18.70 -8.25 -0.33
CA PRO A 33 18.65 -8.34 -1.78
C PRO A 33 17.23 -8.64 -2.32
N PRO A 34 17.00 -8.41 -3.64
CA PRO A 34 15.75 -8.74 -4.32
C PRO A 34 15.27 -10.16 -4.06
N GLY A 35 14.03 -10.27 -3.58
CA GLY A 35 13.34 -11.54 -3.34
C GLY A 35 13.56 -12.20 -1.97
N ARG A 36 14.34 -11.60 -1.06
CA ARG A 36 14.57 -12.17 0.29
C ARG A 36 13.77 -11.55 1.43
N CYS A 37 13.43 -10.25 1.35
CA CYS A 37 12.61 -9.59 2.36
C CYS A 37 11.41 -8.92 1.71
N SER A 38 10.22 -9.34 2.14
CA SER A 38 8.93 -8.74 1.78
C SER A 38 8.84 -7.28 2.22
N ASP A 39 9.58 -6.90 3.25
CA ASP A 39 9.54 -5.57 3.87
C ASP A 39 10.25 -4.46 3.12
N ARG A 40 10.89 -4.76 1.99
CA ARG A 40 11.42 -3.69 1.12
C ARG A 40 10.32 -2.90 0.43
N ASN A 41 9.12 -3.47 0.33
CA ASN A 41 7.95 -2.74 -0.13
C ASN A 41 7.44 -1.90 1.03
N PHE A 42 7.93 -0.67 1.14
CA PHE A 42 7.26 0.33 1.93
C PHE A 42 5.91 0.58 1.25
N CYS A 43 4.80 0.32 1.94
CA CYS A 43 3.48 0.71 1.45
C CYS A 43 3.51 2.24 1.36
N PRO A 44 3.60 2.83 0.15
CA PRO A 44 3.73 4.26 0.08
C PRO A 44 2.39 4.83 0.54
N MET A 45 2.41 5.62 1.61
CA MET A 45 1.34 6.58 1.88
C MET A 45 1.35 7.54 0.68
N VAL A 46 0.57 7.22 -0.37
CA VAL A 46 0.72 7.81 -1.71
C VAL A 46 0.33 9.29 -1.68
N TYR A 47 1.32 10.14 -1.45
CA TYR A 47 1.21 11.58 -1.64
C TYR A 47 2.37 12.05 -2.52
N GLY A 48 2.06 12.39 -3.78
CA GLY A 48 2.92 13.27 -4.59
C GLY A 48 3.65 12.65 -5.79
N THR A 49 3.02 11.85 -6.65
CA THR A 49 3.80 11.21 -7.73
C THR A 49 3.99 12.09 -8.98
N ALA A 50 3.05 12.99 -9.30
CA ALA A 50 3.22 13.90 -10.44
C ALA A 50 4.19 15.08 -10.13
N ASP A 51 4.06 15.65 -8.93
CA ASP A 51 4.74 16.89 -8.52
C ASP A 51 5.61 16.77 -7.25
N ALA A 52 5.70 15.59 -6.62
CA ALA A 52 6.40 15.41 -5.33
C ALA A 52 5.93 16.35 -4.21
N ARG A 53 4.66 16.75 -4.25
CA ARG A 53 4.01 17.59 -3.24
C ARG A 53 2.82 16.88 -2.63
N TYR A 54 2.56 17.16 -1.35
CA TYR A 54 1.30 16.76 -0.73
C TYR A 54 0.09 17.37 -1.47
N PRO A 55 -1.04 16.65 -1.57
CA PRO A 55 -2.28 17.17 -2.14
C PRO A 55 -2.67 18.54 -1.58
N GLU A 56 -3.28 19.37 -2.41
CA GLU A 56 -3.67 20.73 -2.02
C GLU A 56 -4.59 20.73 -0.79
N SER A 57 -5.52 19.78 -0.71
CA SER A 57 -6.39 19.59 0.44
C SER A 57 -5.61 19.39 1.74
N MET A 58 -4.56 18.55 1.74
CA MET A 58 -3.72 18.34 2.92
C MET A 58 -2.92 19.58 3.27
N ARG A 59 -2.30 20.25 2.28
CA ARG A 59 -1.55 21.50 2.51
C ARG A 59 -2.44 22.58 3.12
N ARG A 60 -3.67 22.71 2.63
CA ARG A 60 -4.66 23.69 3.11
C ARG A 60 -5.16 23.38 4.52
N LEU A 61 -5.40 22.11 4.84
CA LEU A 61 -6.01 21.69 6.11
C LEU A 61 -4.97 21.52 7.24
N VAL A 62 -3.80 20.95 6.93
CA VAL A 62 -2.78 20.60 7.94
C VAL A 62 -1.77 21.74 8.16
N LYS A 63 -1.52 22.56 7.13
CA LYS A 63 -0.68 23.77 7.17
C LYS A 63 0.71 23.50 7.77
N GLU A 64 1.11 24.23 8.80
CA GLU A 64 2.44 24.20 9.42
C GLU A 64 2.82 22.84 10.04
N ARG A 65 1.84 22.00 10.36
CA ARG A 65 2.10 20.64 10.88
C ARG A 65 2.54 19.67 9.78
N LEU A 66 2.40 20.04 8.52
CA LEU A 66 2.80 19.22 7.39
C LEU A 66 4.22 19.60 6.97
N PRO A 67 5.20 18.67 7.05
CA PRO A 67 6.55 18.93 6.58
C PRO A 67 6.55 19.33 5.11
N VAL A 68 7.50 20.16 4.71
CA VAL A 68 7.67 20.57 3.31
C VAL A 68 8.93 19.91 2.77
N PHE A 69 8.78 19.12 1.71
CA PHE A 69 9.93 18.52 1.04
C PHE A 69 10.83 19.60 0.43
N THR A 70 12.13 19.49 0.66
CA THR A 70 13.16 20.22 -0.06
C THR A 70 13.20 19.81 -1.53
N THR A 71 13.80 20.63 -2.38
CA THR A 71 13.94 20.30 -3.81
C THR A 71 14.69 18.98 -4.05
N GLN A 72 15.67 18.65 -3.19
CA GLN A 72 16.42 17.39 -3.28
C GLN A 72 15.55 16.19 -2.92
N GLU A 73 14.79 16.25 -1.83
CA GLU A 73 13.86 15.19 -1.42
C GLU A 73 12.76 15.00 -2.47
N GLN A 74 12.25 16.08 -3.05
CA GLN A 74 11.27 16.00 -4.14
C GLN A 74 11.79 15.21 -5.33
N GLN A 75 13.06 15.42 -5.71
CA GLN A 75 13.69 14.66 -6.80
C GLN A 75 13.87 13.18 -6.46
N LEU A 76 14.17 12.87 -5.19
CA LEU A 76 14.31 11.48 -4.72
C LEU A 76 12.97 10.75 -4.64
N VAL A 77 11.89 11.45 -4.26
CA VAL A 77 10.55 10.86 -4.10
C VAL A 77 9.81 10.74 -5.43
N LYS A 78 10.01 11.70 -6.34
CA LYS A 78 9.32 11.71 -7.65
C LYS A 78 9.73 10.49 -8.47
N GLY A 79 8.75 9.64 -8.81
CA GLY A 79 8.99 8.44 -9.62
C GLY A 79 9.83 7.36 -8.92
N SER A 80 9.93 7.40 -7.59
CA SER A 80 10.70 6.43 -6.78
C SER A 80 10.09 5.03 -6.68
N PHE A 81 9.05 4.75 -7.46
CA PHE A 81 8.32 3.49 -7.44
C PHE A 81 8.14 2.98 -8.86
N ASP A 82 8.44 1.69 -9.06
CA ASP A 82 8.17 0.98 -10.32
C ASP A 82 6.71 0.46 -10.38
N PHE A 83 6.08 0.28 -9.21
CA PHE A 83 4.69 -0.15 -9.05
C PHE A 83 4.10 0.37 -7.73
N ILE A 84 2.76 0.46 -7.64
CA ILE A 84 2.05 0.84 -6.41
C ILE A 84 1.28 -0.38 -5.91
N GLY A 85 1.52 -0.77 -4.65
CA GLY A 85 0.70 -1.75 -3.90
C GLY A 85 -0.35 -1.03 -3.05
N GLY A 86 -1.53 -1.64 -2.86
CA GLY A 86 -2.64 -1.06 -2.10
C GLY A 86 -3.07 -1.95 -0.94
N SER A 87 -3.39 -1.33 0.20
CA SER A 87 -4.07 -1.97 1.34
C SER A 87 -5.31 -1.16 1.70
N ALA A 88 -6.46 -1.82 1.75
CA ALA A 88 -7.75 -1.24 2.09
C ALA A 88 -8.24 -1.92 3.38
N PHE A 89 -7.96 -1.34 4.55
CA PHE A 89 -8.40 -1.87 5.85
C PHE A 89 -9.94 -1.87 5.96
N ILE A 90 -10.64 -3.00 6.18
CA ILE A 90 -11.20 -3.84 5.10
C ILE A 90 -12.73 -3.62 5.04
N TYR A 91 -13.22 -2.95 3.99
CA TYR A 91 -14.64 -2.89 3.62
C TYR A 91 -14.79 -3.54 2.24
N VAL A 92 -15.65 -4.55 2.14
CA VAL A 92 -15.80 -5.35 0.92
C VAL A 92 -16.70 -4.63 -0.07
N TYR A 93 -16.09 -3.95 -1.02
CA TYR A 93 -16.80 -3.27 -2.10
C TYR A 93 -16.17 -3.63 -3.45
N PRO A 94 -16.66 -4.69 -4.14
CA PRO A 94 -16.05 -5.18 -5.38
C PRO A 94 -15.88 -4.13 -6.48
N GLN A 95 -16.83 -3.21 -6.63
CA GLN A 95 -16.73 -2.11 -7.60
C GLN A 95 -15.69 -1.06 -7.20
N GLY A 96 -15.33 -0.99 -5.91
CA GLY A 96 -14.33 -0.09 -5.37
C GLY A 96 -12.95 -0.36 -5.93
N LEU A 97 -12.55 -1.62 -6.03
CA LEU A 97 -11.26 -2.00 -6.61
C LEU A 97 -11.11 -1.46 -8.03
N TYR A 98 -12.10 -1.65 -8.89
CA TYR A 98 -12.10 -1.08 -10.25
C TYR A 98 -11.99 0.44 -10.25
N LYS A 99 -12.77 1.13 -9.40
CA LYS A 99 -12.73 2.60 -9.30
C LYS A 99 -11.36 3.10 -8.83
N VAL A 100 -10.74 2.41 -7.89
CA VAL A 100 -9.39 2.74 -7.38
C VAL A 100 -8.35 2.52 -8.47
N LEU A 101 -8.37 1.39 -9.17
CA LEU A 101 -7.45 1.11 -10.27
C LEU A 101 -7.56 2.16 -11.39
N LYS A 102 -8.79 2.52 -11.77
CA LYS A 102 -9.04 3.58 -12.75
C LYS A 102 -8.52 4.94 -12.27
N PHE A 103 -8.82 5.30 -11.02
CA PHE A 103 -8.32 6.54 -10.42
C PHE A 103 -6.78 6.59 -10.39
N MET A 104 -6.12 5.48 -10.06
CA MET A 104 -4.66 5.37 -10.05
C MET A 104 -4.06 5.62 -11.43
N GLN A 105 -4.63 5.01 -12.48
CA GLN A 105 -4.21 5.22 -13.87
C GLN A 105 -4.41 6.68 -14.31
N GLU A 106 -5.52 7.31 -13.92
CA GLU A 106 -5.84 8.68 -14.34
C GLU A 106 -5.02 9.75 -13.60
N ASN A 107 -4.62 9.51 -12.34
CA ASN A 107 -4.12 10.58 -11.46
C ASN A 107 -2.64 10.46 -11.06
N TYR A 108 -2.02 9.27 -11.15
CA TYR A 108 -0.67 9.07 -10.61
C TYR A 108 0.41 8.84 -11.68
N CYS A 109 0.15 8.10 -12.77
CA CYS A 109 1.02 7.95 -13.95
C CYS A 109 0.23 7.39 -15.15
N GLN A 110 0.45 7.91 -16.37
CA GLN A 110 -0.03 7.29 -17.60
C GLN A 110 0.75 5.99 -17.87
N ASN A 111 0.06 4.89 -18.19
CA ASN A 111 0.64 3.55 -18.43
C ASN A 111 1.23 2.84 -17.19
N LEU A 112 0.67 3.10 -16.00
CA LEU A 112 1.05 2.45 -14.75
C LEU A 112 0.68 0.96 -14.76
N THR A 113 1.67 0.08 -14.56
CA THR A 113 1.42 -1.34 -14.28
C THR A 113 1.09 -1.51 -12.80
N VAL A 114 -0.10 -2.04 -12.49
CA VAL A 114 -0.57 -2.21 -11.10
C VAL A 114 -0.61 -3.69 -10.75
N TYR A 115 0.02 -4.04 -9.62
CA TYR A 115 -0.03 -5.37 -9.03
C TYR A 115 -0.81 -5.32 -7.72
N ILE A 116 -1.80 -6.19 -7.57
CA ILE A 116 -2.51 -6.38 -6.32
C ILE A 116 -1.66 -7.30 -5.46
N THR A 117 -0.91 -6.74 -4.51
CA THR A 117 0.00 -7.49 -3.63
C THR A 117 -0.74 -8.22 -2.53
N GLU A 118 -1.90 -7.72 -2.11
CA GLU A 118 -2.76 -8.33 -1.08
C GLU A 118 -4.25 -8.14 -1.44
N ASN A 119 -5.03 -9.21 -1.37
CA ASN A 119 -6.48 -9.17 -1.45
C ASN A 119 -7.04 -10.34 -0.63
N GLY A 120 -7.89 -10.04 0.35
CA GLY A 120 -8.40 -11.03 1.28
C GLY A 120 -9.76 -10.66 1.85
N TYR A 121 -10.44 -11.67 2.39
CA TYR A 121 -11.66 -11.53 3.16
C TYR A 121 -11.40 -12.00 4.59
N THR A 122 -11.92 -11.29 5.58
CA THR A 122 -11.83 -11.72 6.97
C THR A 122 -13.12 -12.41 7.37
N GLU A 123 -12.99 -13.65 7.84
CA GLU A 123 -14.08 -14.37 8.48
C GLU A 123 -13.97 -14.28 10.00
N ARG A 124 -15.11 -14.36 10.69
CA ARG A 124 -15.12 -14.35 12.15
C ARG A 124 -14.57 -15.68 12.66
N SER A 125 -13.49 -15.65 13.44
CA SER A 125 -12.94 -16.86 14.07
C SER A 125 -14.01 -17.55 14.93
N ASN A 126 -14.17 -18.85 14.72
CA ASN A 126 -15.04 -19.69 15.51
C ASN A 126 -14.34 -21.02 15.79
N ASP A 127 -13.60 -21.10 16.88
CA ASP A 127 -12.78 -22.28 17.18
C ASP A 127 -13.62 -23.50 17.59
N SER A 128 -14.96 -23.35 17.66
CA SER A 128 -15.90 -24.43 17.96
C SER A 128 -16.31 -25.25 16.74
N ILE A 129 -16.01 -24.81 15.50
CA ILE A 129 -16.36 -25.58 14.30
C ILE A 129 -15.28 -26.64 13.98
N PRO A 130 -15.67 -27.85 13.57
CA PRO A 130 -14.71 -28.86 13.12
C PRO A 130 -13.92 -28.38 11.88
N ILE A 131 -12.67 -28.82 11.75
CA ILE A 131 -11.80 -28.47 10.60
C ILE A 131 -12.48 -28.76 9.26
N SER A 132 -13.24 -29.86 9.17
CA SER A 132 -13.97 -30.22 7.93
C SER A 132 -15.04 -29.21 7.52
N GLU A 133 -15.57 -28.45 8.47
CA GLU A 133 -16.52 -27.37 8.22
C GLU A 133 -15.80 -26.04 7.99
N ALA A 134 -14.71 -25.79 8.71
CA ALA A 134 -13.85 -24.63 8.51
C ALA A 134 -13.16 -24.58 7.14
N LEU A 135 -13.03 -25.73 6.45
CA LEU A 135 -12.48 -25.80 5.09
C LEU A 135 -13.53 -25.50 3.99
N LYS A 136 -14.80 -25.27 4.35
CA LYS A 136 -15.87 -24.96 3.40
C LYS A 136 -15.97 -23.46 3.18
N ASP A 137 -14.99 -22.89 2.49
CA ASP A 137 -14.84 -21.45 2.26
C ASP A 137 -15.72 -20.93 1.10
N GLU A 138 -17.02 -21.24 1.11
CA GLU A 138 -17.93 -20.85 0.02
C GLU A 138 -18.09 -19.32 -0.10
N LEU A 139 -18.01 -18.59 1.00
CA LEU A 139 -18.13 -17.13 1.03
C LEU A 139 -16.92 -16.47 0.37
N GLU A 140 -15.72 -16.93 0.74
CA GLU A 140 -14.45 -16.50 0.13
C GLU A 140 -14.46 -16.78 -1.38
N TRP A 141 -14.85 -18.00 -1.77
CA TRP A 141 -14.89 -18.39 -3.18
C TRP A 141 -15.87 -17.54 -4.00
N ASN A 142 -17.06 -17.28 -3.45
CA ASN A 142 -18.07 -16.44 -4.09
C ASN A 142 -17.61 -14.97 -4.18
N LEU A 143 -16.89 -14.46 -3.18
CA LEU A 143 -16.35 -13.11 -3.22
C LEU A 143 -15.27 -12.97 -4.28
N TYR A 144 -14.28 -13.86 -4.31
CA TYR A 144 -13.23 -13.83 -5.33
C TYR A 144 -13.82 -13.99 -6.73
N ARG A 145 -14.78 -14.90 -6.91
CA ARG A 145 -15.50 -15.05 -8.17
C ARG A 145 -16.14 -13.74 -8.61
N ASN A 146 -16.85 -13.05 -7.70
CA ASN A 146 -17.51 -11.80 -8.01
C ASN A 146 -16.53 -10.64 -8.25
N ILE A 147 -15.40 -10.57 -7.54
CA ILE A 147 -14.37 -9.54 -7.76
C ILE A 147 -13.64 -9.80 -9.09
N TRP A 148 -13.15 -11.01 -9.33
CA TRP A 148 -12.33 -11.37 -10.49
C TRP A 148 -13.13 -11.40 -11.80
N ILE A 149 -14.34 -11.97 -11.82
CA ILE A 149 -15.15 -12.04 -13.03
C ILE A 149 -15.64 -10.65 -13.44
N ASN A 150 -16.13 -9.83 -12.49
CA ASN A 150 -16.63 -8.50 -12.83
C ASN A 150 -15.52 -7.48 -13.14
N SER A 151 -14.32 -7.65 -12.59
CA SER A 151 -13.17 -6.79 -12.92
C SER A 151 -12.57 -7.11 -14.28
N LYS A 152 -12.33 -8.41 -14.61
CA LYS A 152 -11.81 -8.81 -15.93
C LYS A 152 -12.77 -8.49 -17.09
N LEU A 153 -14.09 -8.67 -16.91
CA LEU A 153 -15.04 -8.38 -17.99
C LEU A 153 -15.16 -6.88 -18.32
N LYS A 154 -14.76 -5.99 -17.40
CA LYS A 154 -14.81 -4.54 -17.62
C LYS A 154 -13.47 -3.92 -17.98
N SER A 155 -12.34 -4.50 -17.54
CA SER A 155 -11.00 -4.01 -17.93
C SER A 155 -10.62 -4.38 -19.38
N THR A 156 -11.39 -5.27 -20.02
CA THR A 156 -11.18 -5.67 -21.43
C THR A 156 -12.09 -4.92 -22.40
N MET A 157 -12.93 -4.00 -21.92
CA MET A 157 -13.71 -3.11 -22.78
C MET A 157 -13.00 -1.76 -22.90
N THR A 158 -12.21 -1.65 -23.97
CA THR A 158 -11.84 -0.47 -24.78
C THR A 158 -11.64 0.87 -24.08
#